data_AF-A0AA88IQ72-F1
#
_entry.id   AF-A0AA88IQ72-F1
#
_cell.length_a   1.000
_cell.length_b   1.000
_cell.length_c   1.000
_cell.angle_alpha   90.00
_cell.angle_beta   90.00
_cell.angle_gamma   90.00
#
_symmetry.space_group_name_H-M   'P 1'
#
loop_
_entity.id
_entity.type
_entity.pdbx_description
1 polymer ?
#
loop_
_entity_poly.entity_id
_entity_poly.type
_entity_poly.pdbx_seq_one_letter_code
_entity_poly.pdbx_strand_id
1 'polypeptide(L)'
;MATVTVRRPQLSGFSFENCKRNALLEGELSKVGCSVPAARKTGTTICGVVFKDGVVLGADTRATEGMVVADKNCSKIHYISP
;
A
#
# COMPACT_ATOMS: atom_id res chain seq x y z
N MET A 1 -21.75 -37.97 -8.08
CA MET A 1 -22.14 -36.77 -7.32
C MET A 1 -21.20 -35.65 -7.71
N ALA A 2 -21.67 -34.71 -8.54
CA ALA A 2 -20.86 -33.57 -8.98
C ALA A 2 -20.78 -32.54 -7.86
N THR A 3 -19.58 -32.29 -7.33
CA THR A 3 -19.34 -31.23 -6.36
C THR A 3 -19.51 -29.89 -7.06
N VAL A 4 -20.62 -29.20 -6.79
CA VAL A 4 -20.84 -27.81 -7.20
C VAL A 4 -19.84 -26.94 -6.44
N THR A 5 -18.76 -26.55 -7.08
CA THR A 5 -17.83 -25.55 -6.53
C THR A 5 -18.50 -24.19 -6.70
N VAL A 6 -19.14 -23.70 -5.64
CA VAL A 6 -19.60 -22.30 -5.58
C VAL A 6 -18.36 -21.42 -5.72
N ARG A 7 -18.15 -20.81 -6.90
CA ARG A 7 -17.16 -19.75 -7.06
C ARG A 7 -17.62 -18.60 -6.17
N ARG A 8 -17.01 -18.47 -4.99
CA ARG A 8 -17.17 -17.28 -4.16
C ARG A 8 -16.79 -16.08 -5.04
N PRO A 9 -17.58 -14.98 -5.02
CA PRO A 9 -17.17 -13.76 -5.69
C PRO A 9 -15.78 -13.41 -5.16
N GLN A 10 -14.85 -13.04 -6.04
CA GLN A 10 -13.53 -12.63 -5.60
C GLN A 10 -13.71 -11.39 -4.73
N LEU A 11 -13.63 -11.60 -3.41
CA LEU A 11 -13.64 -10.53 -2.44
C LEU A 11 -12.40 -9.68 -2.72
N SER A 12 -12.63 -8.37 -2.81
CA SER A 12 -11.67 -7.30 -3.10
C SER A 12 -10.21 -7.64 -2.81
N GLY A 13 -9.31 -7.38 -3.76
CA GLY A 13 -7.86 -7.66 -3.66
C GLY A 13 -7.08 -6.90 -2.59
N PHE A 14 -7.76 -6.21 -1.66
CA PHE A 14 -7.15 -5.53 -0.53
C PHE A 14 -7.29 -6.37 0.75
N SER A 15 -6.18 -6.95 1.20
CA SER A 15 -6.08 -7.57 2.54
C SER A 15 -5.57 -6.54 3.55
N PHE A 16 -6.35 -6.33 4.61
CA PHE A 16 -6.00 -5.44 5.73
C PHE A 16 -5.47 -6.21 6.95
N GLU A 17 -5.17 -7.51 6.82
CA GLU A 17 -4.65 -8.33 7.94
C GLU A 17 -3.35 -7.74 8.52
N ASN A 18 -2.54 -7.11 7.66
CA ASN A 18 -1.32 -6.41 8.06
C ASN A 18 -1.56 -5.20 8.96
N CYS A 19 -2.72 -4.54 8.88
CA CYS A 19 -3.06 -3.43 9.78
C CYS A 19 -3.19 -3.93 11.22
N LYS A 20 -3.85 -5.07 11.42
CA LYS A 20 -4.01 -5.70 12.74
C LYS A 20 -2.65 -6.14 13.30
N ARG A 21 -1.79 -6.74 12.46
CA ARG A 21 -0.41 -7.10 12.84
C ARG A 21 0.39 -5.87 13.28
N ASN A 22 0.33 -4.77 12.53
CA ASN A 22 1.06 -3.54 12.85
C ASN A 22 0.60 -2.93 14.19
N ALA A 23 -0.71 -2.89 14.45
CA ALA A 23 -1.25 -2.38 15.72
C ALA A 23 -0.78 -3.20 16.94
N LEU A 24 -0.71 -4.53 16.80
CA LEU A 24 -0.16 -5.39 17.86
C LEU A 24 1.33 -5.14 18.09
N LEU A 25 2.10 -5.01 17.01
CA LEU A 25 3.55 -4.75 17.10
C LEU A 25 3.85 -3.41 17.76
N GLU A 26 3.07 -2.36 17.48
CA GLU A 26 3.19 -1.06 18.15
C GLU A 26 2.97 -1.18 19.66
N GLY A 27 1.95 -1.93 20.08
CA GLY A 27 1.66 -2.20 21.48
C GLY A 27 2.77 -2.98 22.19
N GLU A 28 3.34 -4.00 21.55
CA GLU A 28 4.43 -4.79 22.13
C GLU A 28 5.75 -4.02 22.16
N LEU A 29 6.14 -3.32 21.07
CA LEU A 29 7.37 -2.53 21.03
C LEU A 29 7.42 -1.46 22.13
N SER A 30 6.28 -0.83 22.40
CA SER A 30 6.14 0.17 23.47
C SER A 30 6.49 -0.39 24.85
N LYS A 31 6.24 -1.69 25.10
CA LYS A 31 6.58 -2.35 26.37
C LYS A 31 8.08 -2.62 26.51
N VAL A 32 8.78 -2.83 25.41
CA VAL A 32 10.23 -3.12 25.38
C VAL A 32 11.06 -1.84 25.25
N GLY A 33 10.42 -0.66 25.22
CA GLY A 33 11.10 0.63 25.06
C GLY A 33 11.62 0.89 23.65
N CYS A 34 11.15 0.13 22.65
CA CYS A 34 11.48 0.34 21.25
C CYS A 34 10.36 1.11 20.55
N SER A 35 10.70 1.97 19.59
CA SER A 35 9.72 2.67 18.75
C SER A 35 9.64 2.06 17.36
N VAL A 36 8.48 2.18 16.72
CA VAL A 36 8.35 1.81 15.31
C VAL A 36 9.23 2.71 14.43
N PRO A 37 9.81 2.19 13.34
CA PRO A 37 10.60 3.01 12.42
C PRO A 37 9.81 4.22 11.94
N ALA A 38 10.42 5.39 11.99
CA ALA A 38 9.80 6.61 11.47
C ALA A 38 9.54 6.46 9.96
N ALA A 39 8.35 6.89 9.53
CA ALA A 39 8.02 6.94 8.11
C ALA A 39 9.02 7.86 7.38
N ARG A 40 9.70 7.33 6.36
CA ARG A 40 10.63 8.12 5.55
C ARG A 40 9.82 9.03 4.62
N LYS A 41 9.94 10.35 4.78
CA LYS A 41 9.34 11.30 3.84
C LYS A 41 10.13 11.28 2.54
N THR A 42 9.53 10.75 1.47
CA THR A 42 10.21 10.53 0.18
C THR A 42 9.95 11.65 -0.84
N GLY A 43 9.33 12.76 -0.45
CA GLY A 43 9.00 13.87 -1.36
C GLY A 43 8.12 13.47 -2.56
N THR A 44 7.47 12.30 -2.45
CA THR A 44 6.60 11.68 -3.45
C THR A 44 5.17 12.16 -3.24
N THR A 45 4.44 12.41 -4.33
CA THR A 45 3.01 12.74 -4.28
C THR A 45 2.23 11.71 -5.08
N ILE A 46 1.32 11.00 -4.41
CA ILE A 46 0.36 10.08 -5.02
C ILE A 46 -1.04 10.62 -4.72
N CYS A 47 -1.90 10.68 -5.72
CA CYS A 47 -3.29 11.07 -5.60
C CYS A 47 -4.21 10.03 -6.24
N GLY A 48 -5.47 10.00 -5.80
CA GLY A 48 -6.51 9.18 -6.40
C GLY A 48 -7.84 9.91 -6.39
N VAL A 49 -8.66 9.69 -7.42
CA VAL A 49 -10.02 10.21 -7.50
C VAL A 49 -10.98 9.09 -7.92
N VAL A 50 -12.15 9.07 -7.28
CA VAL A 50 -13.26 8.19 -7.62
C VAL A 50 -14.21 8.96 -8.54
N PHE A 51 -14.58 8.37 -9.68
CA PHE A 51 -15.60 8.89 -10.58
C PHE A 51 -16.72 7.86 -10.74
N LYS A 52 -17.77 8.22 -11.49
CA LYS A 52 -19.01 7.43 -11.59
C LYS A 52 -18.78 5.93 -11.84
N ASP A 53 -17.82 5.59 -12.70
CA ASP A 53 -17.63 4.23 -13.21
C ASP A 53 -16.22 3.69 -12.97
N GLY A 54 -15.45 4.28 -12.04
CA GLY A 54 -14.10 3.80 -11.74
C GLY A 54 -13.26 4.69 -10.85
N VAL A 55 -11.95 4.46 -10.89
CA VAL A 55 -10.95 5.21 -10.15
C VAL A 55 -9.80 5.63 -11.05
N VAL A 56 -9.19 6.77 -10.76
CA VAL A 56 -7.95 7.23 -11.39
C VAL A 56 -6.88 7.34 -10.31
N LEU A 57 -5.70 6.78 -10.56
CA LEU A 57 -4.52 6.90 -9.70
C LEU A 57 -3.46 7.70 -10.45
N GLY A 58 -2.88 8.70 -9.79
CA GLY A 58 -1.80 9.52 -10.32
C GLY A 58 -0.63 9.56 -9.34
N ALA A 59 0.60 9.50 -9.84
CA ALA A 59 1.80 9.61 -9.04
C ALA A 59 2.87 10.43 -9.80
N ASP A 60 3.71 11.15 -9.07
CA ASP A 60 4.92 11.75 -9.64
C ASP A 60 5.96 10.66 -10.01
N THR A 61 6.94 10.99 -10.86
CA THR A 61 7.97 10.03 -11.30
C THR A 61 9.33 10.24 -10.65
N ARG A 62 9.51 11.33 -9.90
CA ARG A 62 10.76 11.63 -9.21
C ARG A 62 10.90 10.75 -7.96
N ALA A 63 12.07 10.14 -7.76
CA ALA A 63 12.47 9.49 -6.52
C ALA A 63 13.72 10.17 -5.95
N THR A 64 13.73 10.42 -4.65
CA THR A 64 14.84 11.07 -3.95
C THR A 64 15.43 10.16 -2.88
N GLU A 65 16.75 10.16 -2.74
CA GLU A 65 17.45 9.58 -1.60
C GLU A 65 18.02 10.71 -0.74
N GLY A 66 17.30 11.05 0.33
CA GLY A 66 17.57 12.27 1.08
C GLY A 66 17.27 13.51 0.24
N MET A 67 18.27 14.38 0.06
CA MET A 67 18.14 15.63 -0.71
C MET A 67 18.52 15.48 -2.20
N VAL A 68 18.93 14.28 -2.63
CA VAL A 68 19.41 14.01 -3.99
C VAL A 68 18.32 13.31 -4.81
N VAL A 69 18.12 13.74 -6.06
CA VAL A 69 17.25 13.01 -7.01
C VAL A 69 17.99 11.76 -7.49
N ALA A 70 17.53 10.60 -7.04
CA ALA A 70 18.11 9.31 -7.38
C ALA A 70 17.58 8.79 -8.73
N ASP A 71 16.29 9.01 -9.01
CA ASP A 71 15.66 8.63 -10.28
C ASP A 71 14.63 9.69 -10.69
N LYS A 72 14.61 10.04 -11.98
CA LYS A 72 13.66 10.99 -12.55
C LYS A 72 12.39 10.30 -13.08
N ASN A 73 12.47 8.99 -13.36
CA ASN A 73 11.46 8.21 -14.08
C ASN A 73 11.06 6.92 -13.34
N CYS A 74 10.95 6.99 -12.01
CA CYS A 74 10.52 5.87 -11.17
C CYS A 74 9.00 5.66 -11.29
N SER A 75 8.58 4.43 -11.63
CA SER A 75 7.16 4.05 -11.61
C SER A 75 6.73 3.67 -10.20
N LYS A 76 5.68 4.33 -9.70
CA LYS A 76 5.14 4.11 -8.36
C LYS A 76 3.80 3.37 -8.34
N ILE A 77 3.18 3.20 -9.51
CA ILE A 77 1.91 2.49 -9.66
C ILE A 77 2.24 1.07 -10.10
N HIS A 78 2.03 0.12 -9.18
CA HIS A 78 2.31 -1.29 -9.42
C HIS A 78 1.02 -2.05 -9.70
N TYR A 79 1.08 -2.95 -10.68
CA TYR A 79 -0.03 -3.85 -10.99
C TYR A 79 -0.17 -4.91 -9.89
N ILE A 80 -1.40 -5.10 -9.39
CA ILE A 80 -1.71 -6.07 -8.33
C ILE A 80 -2.62 -7.17 -8.88
N SER A 81 -3.74 -6.80 -9.50
CA SER A 81 -4.70 -7.71 -10.08
C SER A 81 -5.37 -7.08 -11.31
N PRO A 82 -5.99 -7.91 -12.18
CA PRO A 82 -6.98 -7.43 -13.15
C PRO A 82 -8.21 -6.83 -12.45
#